data_AF-A0A1V0UPQ0-F1
#
_entry.id   AF-A0A1V0UPQ0-F1
#
_cell.length_a   1.000
_cell.length_b   1.000
_cell.length_c   1.000
_cell.angle_alpha   90.00
_cell.angle_beta   90.00
_cell.angle_gamma   90.00
#
_symmetry.space_group_name_H-M   'P 1'
#
loop_
_entity.id
_entity.type
_entity.pdbx_description
1 polymer ?
#
loop_
_entity_poly.entity_id
_entity_poly.type
_entity_poly.pdbx_seq_one_letter_code
_entity_poly.pdbx_strand_id
1 'polypeptide(L)' 'MEKSRRQQFQIFRKKYNVSQRKVSIDLGVSESHIRNIESGRGNPDVILLFKLAKYFNTSPEELFPDLAAVEVTRMTHH' A
#
# COMPACT_ATOMS: atom_id res chain seq x y z
N MET A 1 20.98 -5.17 -1.88
CA MET A 1 19.82 -4.28 -2.10
C MET A 1 18.93 -4.37 -0.88
N GLU A 2 18.73 -3.27 -0.16
CA GLU A 2 17.83 -3.21 0.98
C GLU A 2 16.39 -3.49 0.51
N LYS A 3 15.69 -4.44 1.13
CA LYS A 3 14.30 -4.73 0.78
C LYS A 3 13.45 -3.49 1.09
N SER A 4 12.81 -2.92 0.06
CA SER A 4 11.87 -1.80 0.26
C SER A 4 10.79 -2.20 1.27
N ARG A 5 10.48 -1.33 2.24
CA ARG A 5 9.40 -1.54 3.22
C ARG A 5 8.07 -1.91 2.56
N ARG A 6 7.83 -1.43 1.34
CA ARG A 6 6.61 -1.68 0.56
C ARG A 6 6.89 -2.57 -0.67
N GLN A 7 7.73 -3.59 -0.48
CA GLN A 7 8.08 -4.55 -1.53
C GLN A 7 6.83 -5.21 -2.14
N GLN A 8 5.84 -5.55 -1.33
CA GLN A 8 4.63 -6.23 -1.78
C GLN A 8 3.80 -5.36 -2.73
N PHE A 9 3.60 -4.08 -2.40
CA PHE A 9 2.98 -3.11 -3.29
C PHE A 9 3.68 -3.03 -4.65
N GLN A 10 5.01 -2.98 -4.65
CA GLN A 10 5.80 -2.94 -5.88
C GLN A 10 5.65 -4.23 -6.72
N ILE A 11 5.58 -5.40 -6.06
CA ILE A 11 5.36 -6.69 -6.73
C ILE A 11 4.01 -6.70 -7.46
N PHE A 12 2.92 -6.29 -6.79
CA PHE A 12 1.61 -6.19 -7.43
C PHE A 12 1.64 -5.20 -8.60
N ARG A 13 2.21 -4.01 -8.42
CA ARG A 13 2.32 -3.01 -9.49
C ARG A 13 3.02 -3.58 -10.73
N LYS A 14 4.12 -4.32 -10.54
CA LYS A 14 4.86 -4.97 -11.64
C LYS A 14 4.09 -6.14 -12.26
N LYS A 15 3.40 -6.94 -11.45
CA LYS A 15 2.54 -8.05 -11.93
C LYS A 15 1.42 -7.56 -12.85
N TYR A 16 0.85 -6.40 -12.54
CA TYR A 16 -0.17 -5.74 -13.37
C TYR A 16 0.41 -4.93 -14.54
N ASN A 17 1.73 -4.88 -14.69
CA ASN A 17 2.45 -4.14 -15.74
C ASN A 17 2.06 -2.64 -15.82
N VAL A 18 1.86 -2.00 -14.67
CA VAL A 18 1.51 -0.58 -14.59
C VAL A 18 2.64 0.25 -13.97
N SER A 19 2.79 1.50 -14.40
CA SER A 19 3.75 2.45 -13.80
C SER A 19 3.12 3.12 -12.56
N GLN A 20 3.94 3.74 -11.70
CA GLN A 20 3.44 4.57 -10.59
C GLN A 20 2.53 5.70 -11.11
N ARG A 21 2.89 6.29 -12.26
CA ARG A 21 2.10 7.28 -12.97
C ARG A 21 0.75 6.74 -13.42
N LYS A 22 0.68 5.51 -13.94
CA LYS A 22 -0.59 4.92 -14.36
C LYS A 22 -1.52 4.71 -13.16
N VAL A 23 -1.01 4.16 -12.06
CA VAL A 23 -1.77 4.00 -10.82
C VAL A 23 -2.26 5.35 -10.30
N SER A 24 -1.43 6.40 -10.35
CA SER A 24 -1.81 7.72 -9.87
C SER A 24 -2.93 8.34 -10.69
N ILE A 25 -2.87 8.20 -12.02
CA ILE A 25 -3.93 8.65 -12.94
C ILE A 25 -5.23 7.90 -12.65
N ASP A 26 -5.17 6.58 -12.55
CA ASP A 26 -6.36 5.74 -12.38
C ASP A 26 -7.08 5.98 -11.04
N LEU A 27 -6.34 6.37 -10.01
CA LEU A 27 -6.88 6.58 -8.66
C LEU A 27 -7.11 8.04 -8.30
N GLY A 28 -6.79 8.97 -9.22
CA GLY A 28 -6.99 10.41 -9.02
C GLY A 28 -6.10 11.00 -7.92
N VAL A 29 -4.84 10.55 -7.84
CA VAL A 29 -3.84 11.06 -6.88
C VAL A 29 -2.57 11.50 -7.61
N SER A 30 -1.67 12.20 -6.92
CA SER A 30 -0.39 12.58 -7.53
C SER A 30 0.56 11.38 -7.66
N GLU A 31 1.40 11.39 -8.69
CA GLU A 31 2.44 10.37 -8.87
C GLU A 31 3.41 10.34 -7.68
N SER A 32 3.72 11.51 -7.10
CA SER A 32 4.56 11.63 -5.90
C SER A 32 3.94 10.94 -4.68
N HIS A 33 2.61 10.96 -4.54
CA HIS A 33 1.90 10.26 -3.49
C HIS A 33 2.06 8.74 -3.63
N ILE A 34 1.85 8.19 -4.83
CA ILE A 34 2.09 6.76 -5.12
C ILE A 34 3.56 6.39 -4.87
N ARG A 35 4.50 7.24 -5.28
CA ARG A 35 5.94 7.03 -5.06
C ARG A 35 6.30 6.99 -3.58
N ASN A 36 5.74 7.89 -2.76
CA ASN A 36 5.97 7.92 -1.32
C ASN A 36 5.36 6.70 -0.61
N ILE A 37 4.21 6.21 -1.07
CA ILE A 37 3.64 4.95 -0.61
C ILE A 37 4.58 3.79 -0.98
N GLU A 38 4.98 3.63 -2.25
CA GLU A 38 5.84 2.53 -2.71
C GLU A 38 7.24 2.55 -2.08
N SER A 39 7.73 3.73 -1.67
CA SER A 39 9.00 3.85 -0.92
C SER A 39 8.85 3.72 0.60
N GLY A 40 7.63 3.58 1.12
CA GLY A 40 7.35 3.55 2.56
C GLY A 40 7.56 4.90 3.27
N ARG A 41 7.71 6.01 2.55
CA ARG A 41 7.80 7.35 3.18
C ARG A 41 6.43 7.87 3.62
N GLY A 42 5.35 7.25 3.14
CA GLY A 42 3.99 7.56 3.54
C GLY A 42 3.11 6.31 3.62
N ASN A 43 2.00 6.46 4.32
CA ASN A 43 0.92 5.48 4.32
C ASN A 43 -0.22 6.00 3.45
N PRO A 44 -0.90 5.13 2.68
CA PRO A 44 -2.20 5.51 2.12
C PRO A 44 -3.17 5.81 3.27
N ASP A 45 -4.07 6.77 3.07
CA ASP A 45 -5.24 6.87 3.94
C ASP A 45 -6.16 5.64 3.75
N VAL A 46 -7.18 5.51 4.60
CA VAL A 46 -8.06 4.34 4.57
C VAL A 46 -8.79 4.19 3.24
N ILE A 47 -9.17 5.30 2.59
CA ILE A 47 -9.91 5.28 1.33
C ILE A 47 -8.98 4.81 0.20
N LEU A 48 -7.79 5.38 0.10
CA LEU A 48 -6.78 5.05 -0.89
C LEU A 48 -6.28 3.61 -0.71
N LEU A 49 -6.14 3.15 0.54
CA LEU A 49 -5.78 1.77 0.86
C LEU A 49 -6.76 0.78 0.21
N PHE A 50 -8.07 0.97 0.43
CA PHE A 50 -9.10 0.12 -0.17
C PHE A 50 -9.18 0.27 -1.69
N LYS A 51 -8.97 1.48 -2.24
CA LYS A 51 -8.90 1.70 -3.69
C LYS A 51 -7.74 0.92 -4.32
N LEU A 52 -6.55 0.95 -3.73
CA LEU A 52 -5.38 0.24 -4.21
C LEU A 52 -5.57 -1.29 -4.15
N ALA A 53 -6.14 -1.80 -3.06
CA ALA A 53 -6.48 -3.22 -2.93
C ALA A 53 -7.43 -3.69 -4.04
N LYS A 54 -8.52 -2.94 -4.28
CA LYS A 54 -9.47 -3.21 -5.37
C LYS A 54 -8.81 -3.11 -6.76
N TYR A 55 -7.97 -2.10 -6.97
CA TYR A 55 -7.25 -1.89 -8.22
C TYR A 55 -6.36 -3.08 -8.60
N PHE A 56 -5.70 -3.69 -7.61
CA PHE A 56 -4.83 -4.86 -7.80
C PHE A 56 -5.52 -6.21 -7.52
N ASN A 57 -6.85 -6.23 -7.36
CA ASN A 57 -7.66 -7.42 -7.08
C ASN A 57 -7.06 -8.31 -5.96
N THR A 58 -6.76 -7.69 -4.82
CA THR A 58 -6.15 -8.32 -3.63
C THR A 58 -6.73 -7.67 -2.37
N SER A 59 -6.37 -8.16 -1.18
CA SER A 59 -6.78 -7.55 0.09
C SER A 59 -5.80 -6.45 0.54
N PRO A 60 -6.22 -5.49 1.39
CA PRO A 60 -5.31 -4.51 1.99
C PRO A 60 -4.16 -5.13 2.77
N GLU A 61 -4.42 -6.24 3.47
CA GLU A 61 -3.45 -6.97 4.29
C GLU A 61 -2.39 -7.65 3.42
N GLU A 62 -2.81 -8.25 2.31
CA GLU A 62 -1.90 -8.82 1.31
C GLU A 62 -1.09 -7.74 0.59
N LEU A 63 -1.65 -6.55 0.36
CA LEU A 63 -0.98 -5.47 -0.36
C LEU A 63 -0.02 -4.68 0.54
N PHE A 64 -0.35 -4.53 1.82
CA PHE A 64 0.38 -3.75 2.82
C PHE A 64 0.52 -4.52 4.16
N PRO A 65 1.28 -5.63 4.19
CA PRO A 65 1.38 -6.50 5.37
C PRO A 65 1.94 -5.79 6.62
N ASP A 66 2.82 -4.80 6.45
CA ASP A 66 3.37 -4.01 7.55
C ASP A 66 2.34 -3.04 8.17
N LEU A 67 1.26 -2.70 7.47
CA LEU A 67 0.14 -1.94 8.05
C LEU A 67 -0.85 -2.84 8.78
N ALA A 68 -0.91 -4.12 8.44
CA ALA A 68 -1.80 -5.09 9.05
C ALA A 68 -1.24 -5.69 10.35
N ALA A 69 0.09 -5.65 10.53
CA ALA A 69 0.79 -6.23 11.68
C ALA A 69 0.62 -5.45 13.01
N VAL A 70 -0.48 -4.72 13.19
CA VAL A 70 -0.72 -3.96 14.43
C VAL A 70 -1.24 -4.89 15.51
N GLU A 71 -0.41 -5.16 16.51
CA GLU A 71 -0.86 -5.86 17.72
C GLU A 71 -1.76 -4.94 18.56
N VAL A 72 -2.99 -5.39 18.80
CA VAL A 72 -3.88 -4.70 19.76
C VAL A 72 -3.47 -5.16 21.15
N THR A 73 -2.71 -4.33 21.88
CA THR A 73 -2.53 -4.53 23.32
C THR A 73 -3.88 -4.35 24.00
N ARG A 74 -4.56 -5.46 24.31
CA ARG A 74 -5.73 -5.41 25.17
C ARG A 74 -5.26 -5.01 26.56
N MET A 75 -5.44 -3.74 26.92
CA MET A 75 -5.30 -3.34 28.32
C MET A 75 -6.48 -3.97 29.07
N THR A 76 -6.25 -5.15 29.65
CA THR A 76 -7.15 -5.73 30.64
C THR A 76 -7.01 -4.87 31.90
N HIS A 77 -7.96 -3.97 32.12
CA HIS A 77 -8.18 -3.42 33.46
C HIS A 77 -8.69 -4.58 34.32
N HIS A 78 -7.86 -5.03 35.27
CA HIS A 78 -8.25 -5.92 36.36
C HIS A 78 -8.61 -5.08 37.58
#